data_AF-A0A2N3MZZ0-F1
#
_entry.id   AF-A0A2N3MZZ0-F1
#
_cell.length_a   1.000
_cell.length_b   1.000
_cell.length_c   1.000
_cell.angle_alpha   90.00
_cell.angle_beta   90.00
_cell.angle_gamma   90.00
#
_symmetry.space_group_name_H-M   'P 1'
#
loop_
_entity.id
_entity.type
_entity.pdbx_description
1 polymer ?
#
loop_
_entity_poly.entity_id
_entity_poly.type
_entity_poly.pdbx_seq_one_letter_code
_entity_poly.pdbx_strand_id
1 'polypeptide(L)'
;MTTSTSTIPVNLRQLAKMIGHSLLHPTMADADILEGLSCIKPCLIPLAKAELHGSDVLICPVIGFPHGNSTTQVKVFGTEAATAAGGSEIDMVINIGKAIGGDWG
;
A
#
# COMPACT_ATOMS: atom_id res chain seq x y z
N MET A 1 -15.00 -5.44 37.89
CA MET A 1 -13.92 -5.79 36.95
C MET A 1 -12.94 -4.64 36.91
N THR A 2 -11.76 -4.79 37.49
CA THR A 2 -10.70 -3.78 37.45
C THR A 2 -9.99 -3.88 36.10
N THR A 3 -10.18 -2.89 35.23
CA THR A 3 -9.44 -2.80 33.98
C THR A 3 -7.99 -2.44 34.30
N SER A 4 -7.08 -3.41 34.14
CA SER A 4 -5.65 -3.16 34.15
C SER A 4 -5.28 -2.42 32.87
N THR A 5 -4.86 -1.17 32.99
CA THR A 5 -4.37 -0.39 31.86
C THR A 5 -2.89 -0.72 31.67
N SER A 6 -2.56 -1.46 30.61
CA SER A 6 -1.15 -1.67 30.20
C SER A 6 -0.69 -0.49 29.34
N THR A 7 0.47 0.09 29.66
CA THR A 7 1.11 1.14 28.86
C THR A 7 2.41 0.61 28.24
N ILE A 8 2.67 0.97 26.98
CA ILE A 8 3.90 0.62 26.26
C ILE A 8 4.60 1.92 25.85
N PRO A 9 5.85 2.17 26.29
CA PRO A 9 6.60 3.34 25.87
C PRO A 9 7.06 3.19 24.41
N VAL A 10 6.76 4.20 23.58
CA VAL A 10 7.17 4.27 22.16
C VAL A 10 7.74 5.65 21.86
N ASN A 11 8.65 5.74 20.89
CA ASN A 11 9.16 7.02 20.38
C ASN A 11 8.58 7.37 19.00
N LEU A 12 8.74 8.62 18.57
CA LEU A 12 8.20 9.13 17.30
C LEU A 12 8.67 8.33 16.08
N ARG A 13 9.92 7.86 16.06
CA ARG A 13 10.46 7.09 14.94
C ARG A 13 9.80 5.71 14.84
N GLN A 14 9.55 5.07 15.98
CA GLN A 14 8.83 3.79 16.01
C GLN A 14 7.39 3.95 15.51
N LEU A 15 6.71 5.02 15.91
CA LEU A 15 5.36 5.34 15.42
C LEU A 15 5.35 5.65 13.93
N ALA A 16 6.31 6.46 13.44
CA ALA A 16 6.40 6.82 12.03
C ALA A 16 6.56 5.59 11.11
N LYS A 17 7.26 4.55 11.59
CA LYS A 17 7.44 3.29 10.86
C LYS A 17 6.17 2.45 10.73
N MET A 18 5.09 2.80 11.43
CA MET A 18 3.80 2.12 11.34
C MET A 18 2.84 2.80 10.36
N ILE A 19 3.24 3.90 9.72
CA ILE A 19 2.36 4.72 8.89
C ILE A 19 2.61 4.44 7.40
N GLY A 20 1.58 3.96 6.71
CA GLY A 20 1.51 3.90 5.25
C GLY A 20 0.96 5.21 4.67
N HIS A 21 1.83 6.14 4.26
CA HIS A 21 1.38 7.39 3.64
C HIS A 21 0.87 7.10 2.23
N SER A 22 -0.44 7.29 2.06
CA SER A 22 -1.18 6.82 0.88
C SER A 22 -1.44 7.95 -0.10
N LEU A 23 -0.82 7.88 -1.28
CA LEU A 23 -0.94 8.90 -2.34
C LEU A 23 -1.71 8.33 -3.55
N LEU A 24 -2.99 8.03 -3.33
CA LEU A 24 -3.80 7.23 -4.28
C LEU A 24 -4.94 8.01 -4.97
N HIS A 25 -5.11 9.30 -4.67
CA HIS A 25 -6.14 10.10 -5.33
C HIS A 25 -5.95 10.05 -6.87
N PRO A 26 -7.02 9.78 -7.63
CA PRO A 26 -6.91 9.54 -9.08
C PRO A 26 -6.42 10.76 -9.86
N THR A 27 -6.59 11.97 -9.31
CA THR A 27 -6.17 13.22 -9.96
C THR A 27 -4.78 13.70 -9.53
N MET A 28 -4.10 13.02 -8.59
CA MET A 28 -2.72 13.38 -8.25
C MET A 28 -1.80 13.06 -9.42
N ALA A 29 -1.06 14.07 -9.84
CA ALA A 29 0.02 13.99 -10.82
C ALA A 29 1.32 13.54 -10.15
N ASP A 30 2.30 13.12 -10.95
CA ASP A 30 3.59 12.62 -10.45
C ASP A 30 4.30 13.64 -9.53
N ALA A 31 4.14 14.94 -9.80
CA ALA A 31 4.70 16.02 -8.98
C ALA A 31 4.09 16.10 -7.57
N ASP A 32 2.81 15.73 -7.41
CA ASP A 32 2.12 15.72 -6.12
C ASP A 32 2.61 14.57 -5.21
N ILE A 33 3.31 13.59 -5.80
CA ILE A 33 3.59 12.30 -5.17
C ILE A 33 4.95 12.31 -4.46
N LEU A 34 5.71 13.41 -4.53
CA LEU A 34 7.01 13.57 -3.90
C LEU A 34 6.95 13.82 -2.36
N GLU A 35 5.77 14.07 -1.79
CA GLU A 35 5.64 14.51 -0.38
C GLU A 35 5.50 13.39 0.68
N GLY A 36 5.67 12.11 0.32
CA GLY A 36 5.62 11.03 1.31
C GLY A 36 5.24 9.69 0.68
N LEU A 37 6.24 8.95 0.22
CA LEU A 37 6.01 7.75 -0.59
C LEU A 37 6.05 6.49 0.27
N SER A 38 4.91 5.87 0.52
CA SER A 38 4.93 4.44 0.85
C SER A 38 3.79 3.65 0.22
N CYS A 39 2.56 4.17 0.13
CA CYS A 39 1.46 3.49 -0.57
C CYS A 39 1.06 4.23 -1.86
N ILE A 40 1.29 3.62 -3.03
CA ILE A 40 1.26 4.29 -4.35
C ILE A 40 0.57 3.48 -5.46
N LYS A 41 0.29 4.14 -6.58
CA LYS A 41 -0.12 3.49 -7.83
C LYS A 41 1.06 2.66 -8.40
N PRO A 42 0.83 1.45 -8.95
CA PRO A 42 1.92 0.59 -9.45
C PRO A 42 2.84 1.23 -10.49
N CYS A 43 2.33 2.13 -11.33
CA CYS A 43 3.12 2.83 -12.34
C CYS A 43 4.20 3.75 -11.76
N LEU A 44 4.10 4.11 -10.47
CA LEU A 44 5.00 5.05 -9.81
C LEU A 44 6.14 4.36 -9.05
N ILE A 45 6.21 3.03 -9.05
CA ILE A 45 7.28 2.29 -8.38
C ILE A 45 8.68 2.75 -8.83
N PRO A 46 8.97 2.97 -10.13
CA PRO A 46 10.29 3.45 -10.54
C PRO A 46 10.65 4.82 -9.98
N LEU A 47 9.69 5.75 -9.96
CA LEU A 47 9.86 7.08 -9.36
C LEU A 47 10.11 6.96 -7.86
N ALA A 48 9.27 6.20 -7.15
CA ALA A 48 9.42 6.01 -5.71
C ALA A 48 10.76 5.36 -5.34
N LYS A 49 11.25 4.42 -6.16
CA LYS A 49 12.56 3.80 -5.96
C LYS A 49 13.71 4.78 -6.10
N ALA A 50 13.60 5.75 -7.02
CA ALA A 50 14.59 6.80 -7.17
C ALA A 50 14.57 7.76 -5.96
N GLU A 51 13.39 8.25 -5.58
CA GLU A 51 13.21 9.23 -4.50
C GLU A 51 13.56 8.67 -3.12
N LEU A 52 13.24 7.40 -2.87
CA LEU A 52 13.48 6.72 -1.58
C LEU A 52 14.86 6.06 -1.51
N HIS A 53 15.75 6.30 -2.48
CA HIS A 53 17.07 5.68 -2.51
C HIS A 53 17.86 6.00 -1.24
N GLY A 54 18.35 4.95 -0.55
CA GLY A 54 19.09 5.07 0.70
C GLY A 54 18.20 5.26 1.95
N SER A 55 16.88 5.33 1.79
CA SER A 55 15.95 5.27 2.90
C SER A 55 15.60 3.82 3.26
N ASP A 56 15.06 3.64 4.46
CA ASP A 56 14.49 2.39 4.96
C ASP A 56 12.95 2.39 4.86
N VAL A 57 12.37 3.18 3.93
CA VAL A 57 10.93 3.21 3.65
C VAL A 57 10.61 2.17 2.57
N LEU A 58 9.59 1.35 2.84
CA LEU A 58 9.15 0.32 1.90
C LEU A 58 8.19 0.92 0.86
N ILE A 59 8.29 0.45 -0.38
CA ILE A 59 7.39 0.80 -1.47
C ILE A 59 6.26 -0.23 -1.50
N CYS A 60 5.03 0.22 -1.23
CA CYS A 60 3.82 -0.57 -1.20
C CYS A 60 2.86 -0.17 -2.33
N PRO A 61 2.94 -0.76 -3.53
CA PRO A 61 1.96 -0.53 -4.58
C PRO A 61 0.62 -1.20 -4.29
N VAL A 62 -0.48 -0.53 -4.66
CA VAL A 62 -1.82 -1.10 -4.59
C VAL A 62 -2.18 -1.94 -5.83
N ILE A 63 -2.86 -3.07 -5.65
CA ILE A 63 -3.31 -3.95 -6.74
C ILE A 63 -4.83 -4.16 -6.69
N GLY A 64 -5.48 -4.00 -7.84
CA GLY A 64 -6.94 -4.07 -7.96
C GLY A 64 -7.68 -2.86 -7.38
N PHE A 65 -6.96 -1.83 -6.93
CA PHE A 65 -7.56 -0.61 -6.38
C PHE A 65 -8.33 0.21 -7.43
N PRO A 66 -9.43 0.90 -7.05
CA PRO A 66 -10.06 0.90 -5.71
C PRO A 66 -11.13 -0.18 -5.51
N HIS A 67 -11.57 -0.85 -6.58
CA HIS A 67 -12.79 -1.66 -6.54
C HIS A 67 -12.57 -3.15 -6.25
N GLY A 68 -11.37 -3.65 -6.55
CA GLY A 68 -10.97 -5.05 -6.38
C GLY A 68 -11.73 -6.04 -7.26
N ASN A 69 -12.42 -5.57 -8.30
CA ASN A 69 -13.26 -6.38 -9.18
C ASN A 69 -12.52 -7.02 -10.38
N SER A 70 -11.22 -6.77 -10.53
CA SER A 70 -10.39 -7.46 -11.52
C SER A 70 -10.34 -8.96 -11.25
N THR A 71 -10.17 -9.77 -12.30
CA THR A 71 -9.99 -11.21 -12.18
C THR A 71 -8.71 -11.54 -11.41
N THR A 72 -8.64 -12.74 -10.81
CA THR A 72 -7.44 -13.22 -10.12
C THR A 72 -6.21 -13.18 -11.03
N GLN A 73 -6.33 -13.60 -12.30
CA GLN A 73 -5.23 -13.58 -13.26
C GLN A 73 -4.67 -12.16 -13.47
N VAL A 74 -5.54 -11.14 -13.59
CA VAL A 74 -5.10 -9.75 -13.74
C VAL A 74 -4.42 -9.25 -12.46
N LYS A 75 -4.94 -9.61 -11.29
CA LYS A 75 -4.30 -9.24 -10.01
C LYS A 75 -2.93 -9.91 -9.85
N VAL A 76 -2.82 -11.20 -10.17
CA VAL A 76 -1.54 -11.94 -10.15
C VAL A 76 -0.52 -11.29 -11.07
N PHE A 77 -0.88 -11.03 -12.33
CA PHE A 77 0.02 -10.36 -13.28
C PHE A 77 0.46 -8.99 -12.77
N GLY A 78 -0.47 -8.18 -12.26
CA GLY A 78 -0.14 -6.87 -11.68
C GLY A 78 0.79 -6.97 -10.47
N THR A 79 0.56 -7.95 -9.60
CA THR A 79 1.43 -8.22 -8.45
C THR A 79 2.84 -8.64 -8.88
N GLU A 80 2.97 -9.58 -9.81
CA GLU A 80 4.27 -10.00 -10.34
C GLU A 80 5.05 -8.83 -10.96
N ALA A 81 4.36 -8.01 -11.77
CA ALA A 81 4.95 -6.82 -12.37
C ALA A 81 5.39 -5.79 -11.32
N ALA A 82 4.56 -5.55 -10.30
CA ALA A 82 4.87 -4.63 -9.22
C ALA A 82 6.07 -5.10 -8.38
N THR A 83 6.12 -6.39 -8.04
CA THR A 83 7.26 -6.99 -7.35
C THR A 83 8.54 -6.87 -8.18
N ALA A 84 8.47 -7.19 -9.48
CA ALA A 84 9.62 -7.06 -10.39
C ALA A 84 10.12 -5.61 -10.51
N ALA A 85 9.21 -4.62 -10.44
CA ALA A 85 9.57 -3.21 -10.45
C ALA A 85 10.22 -2.73 -9.14
N GLY A 86 10.08 -3.49 -8.04
CA GLY A 86 10.64 -3.17 -6.73
C GLY A 86 9.63 -2.81 -5.65
N GLY A 87 8.36 -3.18 -5.81
CA GLY A 87 7.39 -3.15 -4.72
C GLY A 87 7.75 -4.19 -3.65
N SER A 88 7.94 -3.73 -2.41
CA SER A 88 8.33 -4.55 -1.26
C SER A 88 7.13 -5.09 -0.48
N GLU A 89 5.99 -4.45 -0.60
CA GLU A 89 4.72 -4.81 0.04
C GLU A 89 3.59 -4.65 -0.98
N ILE A 90 2.53 -5.46 -0.92
CA ILE A 90 1.44 -5.42 -1.90
C ILE A 90 0.12 -5.22 -1.17
N ASP A 91 -0.47 -4.04 -1.33
CA ASP A 91 -1.80 -3.72 -0.82
C ASP A 91 -2.87 -4.13 -1.84
N MET A 92 -3.38 -5.35 -1.69
CA MET A 92 -4.38 -5.89 -2.62
C MET A 92 -5.81 -5.58 -2.17
N VAL A 93 -6.63 -5.05 -3.08
CA VAL A 93 -8.07 -4.90 -2.84
C VAL A 93 -8.80 -6.19 -3.19
N ILE A 94 -9.50 -6.78 -2.21
CA ILE A 94 -10.37 -7.94 -2.41
C ILE A 94 -11.56 -7.62 -3.31
N ASN A 95 -12.25 -8.63 -3.85
CA ASN A 95 -13.52 -8.37 -4.52
C ASN A 95 -14.59 -7.99 -3.47
N ILE A 96 -14.80 -6.68 -3.30
CA ILE A 96 -15.66 -6.12 -2.26
C ILE A 96 -17.11 -6.59 -2.43
N GLY A 97 -17.61 -6.63 -3.68
CA GLY A 97 -18.98 -7.07 -3.97
C GLY A 97 -19.23 -8.52 -3.59
N LYS A 98 -18.29 -9.41 -3.93
CA LYS A 98 -18.31 -10.82 -3.52
C LYS A 98 -18.29 -10.97 -1.99
N ALA A 99 -17.36 -10.28 -1.31
CA ALA A 99 -17.23 -10.34 0.14
C ALA A 99 -18.52 -9.88 0.87
N ILE A 100 -19.12 -8.77 0.44
CA ILE A 100 -20.41 -8.29 0.99
C ILE A 100 -21.54 -9.30 0.72
N GLY A 101 -21.53 -9.94 -0.45
CA GLY A 101 -22.47 -11.01 -0.80
C GLY A 101 -22.25 -12.33 -0.05
N GLY A 102 -21.23 -12.44 0.81
CA GLY A 102 -20.88 -13.67 1.51
C GLY A 102 -20.14 -14.70 0.65
N ASP A 103 -19.74 -14.33 -0.56
CA ASP A 103 -18.93 -15.15 -1.45
C ASP A 103 -17.44 -14.89 -1.20
N TRP A 104 -16.82 -15.70 -0.36
CA TRP A 104 -15.42 -15.55 0.02
C TRP A 104 -14.45 -16.34 -0.90
N GLY A 105 -14.97 -16.99 -1.96
CA GLY A 105 -14.24 -17.87 -2.89
C GLY A 105 -14.11 -17.33 -4.31
#